data_AF-A0A9D2H244-F1
#
_entry.id   AF-A0A9D2H244-F1
#
_cell.length_a   1.000
_cell.length_b   1.000
_cell.length_c   1.000
_cell.angle_alpha   90.00
_cell.angle_beta   90.00
_cell.angle_gamma   90.00
#
_symmetry.space_group_name_H-M   'P 1'
#
loop_
_entity.id
_entity.type
_entity.pdbx_description
1 polymer ?
#
loop_
_entity_poly.entity_id
_entity_poly.type
_entity_poly.pdbx_seq_one_letter_code
_entity_poly.pdbx_strand_id
1 'polypeptide(L)'
;MDAKITKSRLANLLSYDWLKIIAAILAVVFLLLVFFTTIKTRARDEQIYTVYIYSTTESVSGGDPDMTLLSGDGANEFARAGMEKGIFSYDVLNAELENFGTGAYSETIFQSRRMAMQGTVMFVSDYLTPGKEAEEGETLTTTLDQLLENVEDPDRCFVLETEQYLKDCEAYLVRFFGENWREGTLDREEARACFMARNEKDNRYHLASQKEQGVKDEEARLEKLREDFIFVLDNCFATGVYTHTEVTLGGEGKEVTGSYAVNVGGLPSLRKFVYHNVKRTNEAGQEEYVQSGEDICLVLFNNDNDEGKGGDAANDLRFETISFLRYLFEEYGA
;
A
#
# COMPACT_ATOMS: atom_id res chain seq x y z
N MET A 1 -15.31 10.87 -72.89
CA MET A 1 -13.85 10.72 -72.95
C MET A 1 -13.47 9.96 -71.68
N ASP A 2 -13.32 8.65 -71.79
CA ASP A 2 -13.14 7.73 -70.66
C ASP A 2 -11.74 7.94 -70.05
N ALA A 3 -11.69 8.53 -68.87
CA ALA A 3 -10.44 8.78 -68.16
C ALA A 3 -9.93 7.47 -67.54
N LYS A 4 -9.34 6.59 -68.35
CA LYS A 4 -8.62 5.41 -67.84
C LYS A 4 -7.46 5.88 -66.95
N ILE A 5 -7.57 5.65 -65.65
CA ILE A 5 -6.49 5.89 -64.68
C ILE A 5 -5.37 4.88 -64.98
N THR A 6 -4.28 5.36 -65.59
CA THR A 6 -3.07 4.58 -65.80
C THR A 6 -2.24 4.52 -64.53
N LYS A 7 -1.57 3.39 -64.24
CA LYS A 7 -0.70 3.19 -63.04
C LYS A 7 0.27 4.35 -62.78
N SER A 8 0.76 5.00 -63.85
CA SER A 8 1.64 6.17 -63.78
C SER A 8 0.97 7.41 -63.16
N ARG A 9 -0.34 7.64 -63.41
CA ARG A 9 -1.07 8.76 -62.79
C ARG A 9 -1.32 8.55 -61.31
N LEU A 10 -1.60 7.31 -60.89
CA LEU A 10 -1.74 6.95 -59.48
C LEU A 10 -0.41 7.09 -58.72
N ALA A 11 0.70 6.66 -59.33
CA ALA A 11 2.04 6.82 -58.76
C ALA A 11 2.44 8.30 -58.61
N ASN A 12 2.10 9.15 -59.59
CA ASN A 12 2.36 10.60 -59.49
C ASN A 12 1.50 11.28 -58.42
N LEU A 13 0.23 10.89 -58.27
CA LEU A 13 -0.66 11.39 -57.21
C LEU A 13 -0.13 11.01 -55.82
N LEU A 14 0.29 9.75 -55.64
CA LEU A 14 0.92 9.28 -54.40
C LEU A 14 2.26 9.98 -54.14
N SER A 15 3.09 10.21 -55.17
CA SER A 15 4.39 10.89 -55.02
C SER A 15 4.29 12.37 -54.63
N TYR A 16 3.13 13.01 -54.84
CA TYR A 16 2.91 14.42 -54.50
C TYR A 16 2.16 14.60 -53.17
N ASP A 17 1.30 13.65 -52.80
CA ASP A 17 0.48 13.73 -51.58
C ASP A 17 0.91 12.80 -50.45
N TRP A 18 1.92 11.95 -50.61
CA TRP A 18 2.40 11.04 -49.54
C TRP A 18 2.75 11.77 -48.25
N LEU A 19 3.35 12.97 -48.33
CA LEU A 19 3.68 13.77 -47.15
C LEU A 19 2.41 14.24 -46.41
N LYS A 20 1.36 14.63 -47.15
CA LYS A 20 0.07 15.03 -46.57
C LYS A 20 -0.66 13.84 -45.96
N ILE A 21 -0.56 12.66 -46.60
CA ILE A 21 -1.12 11.42 -46.07
C ILE A 21 -0.43 11.05 -44.75
N ILE A 22 0.91 11.13 -44.68
CA ILE A 22 1.65 10.90 -43.43
C ILE A 22 1.27 11.93 -42.36
N ALA A 23 1.21 13.22 -42.72
CA ALA A 23 0.82 14.27 -41.77
C ALA A 23 -0.60 14.08 -41.23
N ALA A 24 -1.55 13.67 -42.09
CA ALA A 24 -2.92 13.35 -41.68
C ALA A 24 -2.97 12.12 -40.75
N ILE A 25 -2.20 11.08 -41.05
CA ILE A 25 -2.08 9.90 -40.17
C ILE A 25 -1.50 10.29 -38.82
N LEU A 26 -0.42 11.09 -38.78
CA LEU A 26 0.17 11.56 -37.53
C LEU A 26 -0.81 12.42 -36.72
N ALA A 27 -1.60 13.28 -37.38
CA ALA A 27 -2.63 14.07 -36.71
C ALA A 27 -3.74 13.19 -36.10
N VAL A 28 -4.19 12.15 -36.82
CA VAL A 28 -5.18 11.19 -36.30
C VAL A 28 -4.60 10.37 -35.15
N VAL A 29 -3.37 9.88 -35.27
CA VAL A 29 -2.67 9.16 -34.19
C VAL A 29 -2.50 10.06 -32.98
N PHE A 30 -2.13 11.32 -33.16
CA PHE A 30 -2.03 12.30 -32.08
C PHE A 30 -3.38 12.54 -31.41
N LEU A 31 -4.46 12.73 -32.19
CA LEU A 31 -5.82 12.85 -31.64
C LEU A 31 -6.24 11.62 -30.87
N LEU A 32 -5.94 10.41 -31.38
CA LEU A 32 -6.21 9.16 -30.67
C LEU A 32 -5.38 9.03 -29.40
N LEU A 33 -4.10 9.41 -29.42
CA LEU A 33 -3.26 9.43 -28.23
C LEU A 33 -3.80 10.40 -27.18
N VAL A 34 -4.18 11.62 -27.57
CA VAL A 34 -4.81 12.59 -26.66
C VAL A 34 -6.14 12.06 -26.14
N PHE A 35 -6.98 11.48 -27.00
CA PHE A 35 -8.27 10.89 -26.62
C PHE A 35 -8.09 9.73 -25.62
N PHE A 36 -7.21 8.77 -25.88
CA PHE A 36 -6.97 7.64 -24.97
C PHE A 36 -6.25 8.05 -23.68
N THR A 37 -5.40 9.07 -23.72
CA THR A 37 -4.72 9.60 -22.51
C THR A 37 -5.62 10.47 -21.66
N THR A 38 -6.64 11.13 -22.24
CA THR A 38 -7.59 11.98 -21.50
C THR A 38 -8.81 11.23 -20.98
N ILE A 39 -9.21 10.12 -21.62
CA ILE A 39 -10.41 9.37 -21.23
C ILE A 39 -10.17 8.36 -20.11
N LYS A 40 -8.97 7.77 -20.04
CA LYS A 40 -8.66 6.83 -18.95
C LYS A 40 -8.25 7.63 -17.72
N THR A 41 -9.14 7.77 -16.75
CA THR A 41 -8.77 8.19 -15.39
C THR A 41 -7.67 7.25 -14.91
N ARG A 42 -6.46 7.79 -14.75
CA ARG A 42 -5.36 7.07 -14.11
C ARG A 42 -5.49 7.31 -12.61
N ALA A 43 -5.27 6.26 -11.82
CA ALA A 43 -5.13 6.41 -10.38
C ALA A 43 -4.01 7.41 -10.11
N ARG A 44 -4.29 8.37 -9.23
CA ARG A 44 -3.25 9.19 -8.63
C ARG A 44 -2.49 8.34 -7.60
N ASP A 45 -1.30 8.75 -7.22
CA ASP A 45 -0.47 7.96 -6.29
C ASP A 45 -1.21 7.69 -4.97
N GLU A 46 -2.00 8.66 -4.48
CA GLU A 46 -2.84 8.51 -3.30
C GLU A 46 -4.03 7.54 -3.46
N GLN A 47 -4.40 7.20 -4.70
CA GLN A 47 -5.50 6.27 -5.04
C GLN A 47 -5.00 4.85 -5.32
N ILE A 48 -3.71 4.58 -5.05
CA ILE A 48 -3.10 3.26 -5.17
C ILE A 48 -2.75 2.77 -3.77
N TYR A 49 -3.35 1.66 -3.34
CA TYR A 49 -2.98 1.03 -2.08
C TYR A 49 -1.86 0.02 -2.34
N THR A 50 -0.66 0.34 -1.88
CA THR A 50 0.53 -0.47 -2.18
C THR A 50 1.04 -1.16 -0.93
N VAL A 51 1.16 -2.47 -1.01
CA VAL A 51 1.76 -3.33 0.01
C VAL A 51 3.16 -3.71 -0.44
N TYR A 52 4.14 -3.46 0.41
CA TYR A 52 5.51 -3.89 0.22
C TYR A 52 5.84 -5.10 1.09
N ILE A 53 6.80 -5.88 0.62
CA ILE A 53 7.48 -6.90 1.42
C ILE A 53 8.95 -6.57 1.33
N TYR A 54 9.57 -6.42 2.50
CA TYR A 54 10.99 -6.19 2.59
C TYR A 54 11.65 -7.41 3.21
N SER A 55 12.74 -7.84 2.58
CA SER A 55 13.49 -9.02 2.99
C SER A 55 14.98 -8.72 2.99
N THR A 56 15.68 -9.37 3.92
CA THR A 56 17.13 -9.33 4.09
C THR A 56 17.65 -10.75 4.28
N THR A 57 18.93 -10.95 4.02
CA THR A 57 19.64 -12.19 4.41
C THR A 57 20.31 -12.06 5.79
N GLU A 58 20.33 -10.85 6.35
CA GLU A 58 21.09 -10.50 7.54
C GLU A 58 20.42 -10.90 8.86
N SER A 59 19.11 -11.17 8.86
CA SER A 59 18.38 -11.67 10.05
C SER A 59 18.31 -13.21 10.12
N VAL A 60 18.72 -13.90 9.06
CA VAL A 60 18.60 -15.38 8.94
C VAL A 60 19.91 -16.09 8.62
N SER A 61 19.99 -17.37 8.97
CA SER A 61 21.15 -18.23 8.67
C SER A 61 20.98 -18.92 7.31
N GLY A 62 22.06 -19.03 6.53
CA GLY A 62 22.07 -19.80 5.27
C GLY A 62 21.95 -18.99 3.97
N GLY A 63 21.80 -17.67 4.06
CA GLY A 63 21.82 -16.77 2.89
C GLY A 63 20.54 -16.71 2.07
N ASP A 64 19.48 -17.40 2.51
CA ASP A 64 18.15 -17.27 1.94
C ASP A 64 17.45 -16.00 2.46
N PRO A 65 16.52 -15.40 1.69
CA PRO A 65 15.70 -14.30 2.17
C PRO A 65 14.90 -14.70 3.41
N ASP A 66 14.93 -13.85 4.42
CA ASP A 66 14.14 -14.03 5.63
C ASP A 66 12.64 -14.01 5.30
N MET A 67 12.19 -13.14 4.41
CA MET A 67 10.81 -13.03 4.00
C MET A 67 10.59 -13.41 2.56
N THR A 68 9.51 -14.17 2.32
CA THR A 68 9.11 -14.55 0.98
C THR A 68 7.60 -14.41 0.81
N LEU A 69 7.19 -13.81 -0.30
CA LEU A 69 5.82 -13.91 -0.79
C LEU A 69 5.65 -15.27 -1.48
N LEU A 70 4.48 -15.90 -1.36
CA LEU A 70 4.09 -16.93 -2.33
C LEU A 70 3.96 -16.26 -3.73
N SER A 71 5.00 -16.39 -4.56
CA SER A 71 5.16 -15.70 -5.85
C SER A 71 4.08 -16.06 -6.88
N GLY A 72 3.83 -15.15 -7.83
CA GLY A 72 3.23 -15.44 -9.15
C GLY A 72 1.72 -15.18 -9.26
N ASP A 73 0.91 -15.86 -8.45
CA ASP A 73 -0.56 -15.75 -8.49
C ASP A 73 -1.15 -14.96 -7.31
N GLY A 74 -0.51 -15.02 -6.12
CA GLY A 74 -1.01 -14.37 -4.91
C GLY A 74 -1.04 -12.84 -4.95
N ALA A 75 -0.14 -12.20 -5.70
CA ALA A 75 -0.13 -10.74 -5.87
C ALA A 75 -1.30 -10.24 -6.75
N ASN A 76 -1.56 -10.94 -7.86
CA ASN A 76 -2.69 -10.64 -8.72
C ASN A 76 -4.02 -11.01 -8.03
N GLU A 77 -4.03 -12.08 -7.25
CA GLU A 77 -5.18 -12.47 -6.44
C GLU A 77 -5.43 -11.47 -5.32
N PHE A 78 -4.41 -10.94 -4.65
CA PHE A 78 -4.54 -9.86 -3.67
C PHE A 78 -5.11 -8.59 -4.32
N ALA A 79 -4.55 -8.14 -5.44
CA ALA A 79 -5.05 -6.96 -6.14
C ALA A 79 -6.51 -7.16 -6.58
N ARG A 80 -6.84 -8.34 -7.12
CA ARG A 80 -8.20 -8.70 -7.52
C ARG A 80 -9.14 -8.79 -6.31
N ALA A 81 -8.74 -9.47 -5.23
CA ALA A 81 -9.53 -9.60 -4.01
C ALA A 81 -9.73 -8.24 -3.33
N GLY A 82 -8.70 -7.39 -3.30
CA GLY A 82 -8.74 -5.98 -2.88
C GLY A 82 -9.89 -5.22 -3.50
N MET A 83 -9.97 -5.29 -4.83
CA MET A 83 -10.93 -4.55 -5.63
C MET A 83 -12.31 -5.23 -5.72
N GLU A 84 -12.37 -6.57 -5.78
CA GLU A 84 -13.62 -7.34 -5.97
C GLU A 84 -14.34 -7.66 -4.65
N LYS A 85 -13.60 -7.93 -3.56
CA LYS A 85 -14.19 -8.21 -2.24
C LYS A 85 -14.55 -6.93 -1.48
N GLY A 86 -14.29 -5.75 -2.05
CA GLY A 86 -14.60 -4.47 -1.42
C GLY A 86 -13.79 -4.21 -0.16
N ILE A 87 -12.52 -4.64 -0.13
CA ILE A 87 -11.62 -4.41 1.01
C ILE A 87 -11.41 -2.91 1.16
N PHE A 88 -11.06 -2.25 0.05
CA PHE A 88 -10.80 -0.82 0.02
C PHE A 88 -12.04 -0.03 -0.40
N SER A 89 -12.06 1.25 -0.05
CA SER A 89 -13.13 2.14 -0.48
C SER A 89 -13.10 2.41 -1.99
N TYR A 90 -14.18 3.02 -2.49
CA TYR A 90 -14.32 3.44 -3.89
C TYR A 90 -13.20 4.39 -4.37
N ASP A 91 -12.47 5.01 -3.45
CA ASP A 91 -11.42 5.97 -3.79
C ASP A 91 -10.09 5.30 -4.10
N VAL A 92 -9.88 4.07 -3.61
CA VAL A 92 -8.77 3.22 -4.05
C VAL A 92 -9.12 2.66 -5.42
N LEU A 93 -8.32 3.01 -6.42
CA LEU A 93 -8.52 2.64 -7.82
C LEU A 93 -7.62 1.49 -8.25
N ASN A 94 -6.55 1.23 -7.51
CA ASN A 94 -5.67 0.11 -7.72
C ASN A 94 -5.08 -0.39 -6.40
N ALA A 95 -4.79 -1.68 -6.33
CA ALA A 95 -4.04 -2.28 -5.24
C ALA A 95 -2.82 -2.99 -5.82
N GLU A 96 -1.66 -2.77 -5.21
CA GLU A 96 -0.38 -3.29 -5.69
C GLU A 96 0.35 -4.03 -4.58
N LEU A 97 1.06 -5.08 -4.96
CA LEU A 97 1.92 -5.86 -4.06
C LEU A 97 3.28 -5.99 -4.72
N GLU A 98 4.31 -5.46 -4.07
CA GLU A 98 5.70 -5.49 -4.56
C GLU A 98 6.60 -6.14 -3.51
N ASN A 99 7.40 -7.13 -3.94
CA ASN A 99 8.37 -7.81 -3.08
C ASN A 99 9.77 -7.30 -3.41
N PHE A 100 10.40 -6.63 -2.46
CA PHE A 100 11.80 -6.28 -2.49
C PHE A 100 12.60 -7.50 -2.03
N GLY A 101 13.12 -8.28 -2.98
CA GLY A 101 14.06 -9.37 -2.68
C GLY A 101 15.34 -8.86 -2.01
N THR A 102 16.34 -9.71 -1.81
CA THR A 102 17.48 -9.41 -0.92
C THR A 102 18.71 -8.75 -1.54
N GLY A 103 18.65 -8.31 -2.80
CA GLY A 103 19.81 -7.73 -3.48
C GLY A 103 19.93 -6.21 -3.33
N ALA A 104 21.14 -5.65 -3.50
CA ALA A 104 21.39 -4.20 -3.49
C ALA A 104 20.51 -3.39 -4.48
N TYR A 105 20.05 -4.03 -5.56
CA TYR A 105 19.09 -3.44 -6.49
C TYR A 105 17.71 -3.22 -5.83
N SER A 106 17.28 -4.12 -4.95
CA SER A 106 16.02 -4.00 -4.20
C SER A 106 16.04 -2.84 -3.22
N GLU A 107 17.15 -2.63 -2.51
CA GLU A 107 17.33 -1.46 -1.63
C GLU A 107 17.26 -0.15 -2.42
N THR A 108 17.92 -0.11 -3.59
CA THR A 108 17.88 1.05 -4.48
C THR A 108 16.45 1.33 -4.95
N ILE A 109 15.67 0.28 -5.29
CA ILE A 109 14.27 0.44 -5.65
C ILE A 109 13.47 0.95 -4.44
N PHE A 110 13.59 0.32 -3.27
CA PHE A 110 12.89 0.72 -2.06
C PHE A 110 13.16 2.19 -1.72
N GLN A 111 14.42 2.61 -1.68
CA GLN A 111 14.80 4.00 -1.47
C GLN A 111 14.19 4.93 -2.53
N SER A 112 14.21 4.53 -3.81
CA SER A 112 13.58 5.30 -4.89
C SER A 112 12.07 5.44 -4.70
N ARG A 113 11.37 4.38 -4.27
CA ARG A 113 9.94 4.41 -3.93
C ARG A 113 9.67 5.35 -2.77
N ARG A 114 10.47 5.27 -1.70
CA ARG A 114 10.33 6.14 -0.53
C ARG A 114 10.64 7.60 -0.82
N MET A 115 11.64 7.90 -1.66
CA MET A 115 11.90 9.26 -2.15
C MET A 115 10.72 9.83 -2.96
N ALA A 116 9.96 8.97 -3.63
CA ALA A 116 8.72 9.34 -4.32
C ALA A 116 7.47 9.29 -3.43
N MET A 117 7.62 8.98 -2.13
CA MET A 117 6.54 8.79 -1.15
C MET A 117 5.51 7.72 -1.59
N GLN A 118 5.98 6.69 -2.29
CA GLN A 118 5.17 5.57 -2.74
C GLN A 118 5.16 4.45 -1.70
N GLY A 119 4.08 3.67 -1.67
CA GLY A 119 3.85 2.63 -0.66
C GLY A 119 2.86 3.09 0.40
N THR A 120 2.01 2.17 0.85
CA THR A 120 1.09 2.42 1.98
C THR A 120 1.54 1.67 3.22
N VAL A 121 1.83 0.39 3.07
CA VAL A 121 2.27 -0.48 4.17
C VAL A 121 3.36 -1.44 3.72
N MET A 122 4.07 -2.02 4.68
CA MET A 122 5.13 -2.98 4.40
C MET A 122 5.14 -4.11 5.42
N PHE A 123 5.21 -5.35 4.96
CA PHE A 123 5.53 -6.48 5.81
C PHE A 123 7.04 -6.60 6.00
N VAL A 124 7.43 -6.82 7.24
CA VAL A 124 8.80 -7.04 7.69
C VAL A 124 8.84 -8.14 8.75
N SER A 125 9.96 -8.83 8.85
CA SER A 125 10.18 -9.86 9.85
C SER A 125 10.79 -9.26 11.11
N ASP A 126 10.24 -9.62 12.26
CA ASP A 126 10.84 -9.41 13.57
C ASP A 126 11.50 -10.70 14.12
N TYR A 127 11.77 -11.66 13.23
CA TYR A 127 12.41 -12.91 13.58
C TYR A 127 13.93 -12.83 13.40
N LEU A 128 14.65 -13.30 14.43
CA LEU A 128 16.08 -13.57 14.39
C LEU A 128 16.32 -15.08 14.48
N THR A 129 17.08 -15.65 13.55
CA THR A 129 17.35 -17.11 13.56
C THR A 129 18.09 -17.53 14.84
N PRO A 130 17.53 -18.47 15.64
CA PRO A 130 18.20 -18.98 16.83
C PRO A 130 19.57 -19.58 16.51
N GLY A 131 20.59 -19.17 17.26
CA GLY A 131 21.96 -19.65 17.08
C GLY A 131 22.71 -19.03 15.90
N LYS A 132 22.17 -17.99 15.26
CA LYS A 132 22.98 -17.11 14.40
C LYS A 132 24.05 -16.46 15.27
N GLU A 133 25.30 -16.50 14.82
CA GLU A 133 26.41 -15.80 15.44
C GLU A 133 26.64 -14.49 14.67
N ALA A 134 26.90 -13.39 15.40
CA ALA A 134 27.29 -12.14 14.77
C ALA A 134 28.65 -12.31 14.10
N GLU A 135 28.85 -11.73 12.92
CA GLU A 135 30.21 -11.55 12.40
C GLU A 135 31.01 -10.60 13.32
N GLU A 136 32.34 -10.70 13.29
CA GLU A 136 33.21 -9.97 14.22
C GLU A 136 33.03 -8.44 14.04
N GLY A 137 32.30 -7.82 14.97
CA GLY A 137 32.03 -6.38 14.98
C GLY A 137 30.58 -5.99 14.64
N GLU A 138 29.70 -6.94 14.35
CA GLU A 138 28.29 -6.69 14.05
C GLU A 138 27.37 -7.02 15.23
N THR A 139 26.20 -6.37 15.29
CA THR A 139 25.13 -6.72 16.23
C THR A 139 24.05 -7.48 15.46
N LEU A 140 23.56 -8.58 16.01
CA LEU A 140 22.44 -9.30 15.41
C LEU A 140 21.15 -8.51 15.65
N THR A 141 20.48 -8.13 14.57
CA THR A 141 19.25 -7.34 14.56
C THR A 141 18.19 -8.02 13.71
N THR A 142 16.92 -7.78 14.01
CA THR A 142 15.82 -8.25 13.16
C THR A 142 15.72 -7.40 11.90
N THR A 143 14.96 -7.84 10.90
CA THR A 143 14.76 -7.07 9.66
C THR A 143 14.00 -5.77 9.94
N LEU A 144 13.07 -5.80 10.90
CA LEU A 144 12.39 -4.62 11.41
C LEU A 144 13.38 -3.62 12.02
N ASP A 145 14.29 -4.10 12.87
CA ASP A 145 15.33 -3.25 13.47
C ASP A 145 16.22 -2.64 12.40
N GLN A 146 16.73 -3.44 11.45
CA GLN A 146 17.59 -2.96 10.36
C GLN A 146 16.93 -1.89 9.48
N LEU A 147 15.64 -2.08 9.18
CA LEU A 147 14.86 -1.13 8.41
C LEU A 147 14.80 0.24 9.11
N LEU A 148 14.71 0.25 10.43
CA LEU A 148 14.47 1.44 11.25
C LEU A 148 15.74 2.01 11.90
N GLU A 149 16.83 1.24 11.95
CA GLU A 149 18.14 1.66 12.47
C GLU A 149 18.68 2.89 11.74
N ASN A 150 18.41 2.99 10.44
CA ASN A 150 18.85 4.11 9.61
C ASN A 150 18.00 5.39 9.78
N VAL A 151 17.01 5.39 10.67
CA VAL A 151 16.22 6.59 10.99
C VAL A 151 17.01 7.45 11.99
N GLU A 152 17.87 8.33 11.47
CA GLU A 152 18.71 9.23 12.26
C GLU A 152 17.91 10.31 13.00
N ASP A 153 16.83 10.82 12.39
CA ASP A 153 15.95 11.84 12.99
C ASP A 153 14.55 11.27 13.22
N PRO A 154 14.18 10.96 14.47
CA PRO A 154 12.84 10.47 14.81
C PRO A 154 11.71 11.39 14.33
N ASP A 155 11.95 12.70 14.21
CA ASP A 155 10.93 13.66 13.75
C ASP A 155 10.65 13.55 12.24
N ARG A 156 11.54 12.85 11.50
CA ARG A 156 11.44 12.62 10.05
C ARG A 156 11.33 11.14 9.74
N CYS A 157 10.72 10.38 10.65
CA CYS A 157 10.48 8.97 10.45
C CYS A 157 9.59 8.76 9.21
N PHE A 158 10.00 7.84 8.33
CA PHE A 158 9.23 7.47 7.14
C PHE A 158 8.13 6.46 7.45
N VAL A 159 7.99 6.06 8.71
CA VAL A 159 6.95 5.16 9.22
C VAL A 159 6.13 5.87 10.29
N LEU A 160 4.87 5.47 10.43
CA LEU A 160 3.95 6.01 11.43
C LEU A 160 4.11 5.26 12.75
N GLU A 161 4.01 6.01 13.85
CA GLU A 161 3.78 5.41 15.16
C GLU A 161 2.34 4.87 15.19
N THR A 162 2.22 3.57 15.43
CA THR A 162 1.01 2.80 15.22
C THR A 162 -0.08 3.06 16.25
N GLU A 163 0.26 3.38 17.51
CA GLU A 163 -0.74 3.81 18.50
C GLU A 163 -1.31 5.19 18.15
N GLN A 164 -0.45 6.11 17.74
CA GLN A 164 -0.82 7.45 17.29
C GLN A 164 -1.66 7.37 16.02
N TYR A 165 -1.34 6.48 15.09
CA TYR A 165 -2.16 6.20 13.92
C TYR A 165 -3.59 5.77 14.30
N LEU A 166 -3.76 4.90 15.30
CA LEU A 166 -5.09 4.51 15.79
C LEU A 166 -5.82 5.70 16.44
N LYS A 167 -5.12 6.52 17.25
CA LYS A 167 -5.68 7.75 17.84
C LYS A 167 -6.11 8.76 16.77
N ASP A 168 -5.32 8.89 15.72
CA ASP A 168 -5.62 9.75 14.59
C ASP A 168 -6.84 9.25 13.81
N CYS A 169 -7.00 7.93 13.65
CA CYS A 169 -8.18 7.34 13.03
C CYS A 169 -9.44 7.59 13.88
N GLU A 170 -9.32 7.47 15.21
CA GLU A 170 -10.40 7.83 16.12
C GLU A 170 -10.78 9.31 16.00
N ALA A 171 -9.81 10.23 16.03
CA ALA A 171 -10.06 11.66 15.85
C ALA A 171 -10.71 11.97 14.49
N TYR A 172 -10.29 11.27 13.44
CA TYR A 172 -10.89 11.36 12.13
C TYR A 172 -12.36 10.91 12.13
N LEU A 173 -12.71 9.81 12.80
CA LEU A 173 -14.09 9.36 12.93
C LEU A 173 -14.93 10.30 13.81
N VAL A 174 -14.36 10.87 14.88
CA VAL A 174 -15.03 11.87 15.72
C VAL A 174 -15.48 13.09 14.91
N ARG A 175 -14.71 13.52 13.91
CA ARG A 175 -15.12 14.60 13.00
C ARG A 175 -16.46 14.34 12.30
N PHE A 176 -16.73 13.09 11.90
CA PHE A 176 -17.92 12.74 11.13
C PHE A 176 -19.08 12.16 11.96
N PHE A 177 -18.79 11.58 13.12
CA PHE A 177 -19.80 10.90 13.95
C PHE A 177 -19.99 11.55 15.33
N GLY A 178 -19.19 12.57 15.67
CA GLY A 178 -19.16 13.23 16.98
C GLY A 178 -18.40 12.43 18.05
N GLU A 179 -18.37 12.95 19.29
CA GLU A 179 -17.65 12.35 20.42
C GLU A 179 -18.03 10.88 20.69
N ASN A 180 -19.30 10.52 20.48
CA ASN A 180 -19.76 9.14 20.56
C ASN A 180 -19.62 8.43 19.20
N TRP A 181 -18.46 8.52 18.56
CA TRP A 181 -18.28 8.12 17.17
C TRP A 181 -18.71 6.67 16.88
N ARG A 182 -18.54 5.77 17.86
CA ARG A 182 -18.91 4.35 17.77
C ARG A 182 -20.39 4.11 17.49
N GLU A 183 -21.28 4.91 18.07
CA GLU A 183 -22.74 4.77 17.92
C GLU A 183 -23.40 6.03 17.31
N GLY A 184 -22.59 7.05 17.04
CA GLY A 184 -23.03 8.35 16.53
C GLY A 184 -23.69 8.24 15.16
N THR A 185 -24.50 9.23 14.83
CA THR A 185 -25.06 9.35 13.48
C THR A 185 -24.08 10.11 12.60
N LEU A 186 -23.87 9.62 11.38
CA LEU A 186 -23.03 10.29 10.39
C LEU A 186 -23.52 11.71 10.09
N ASP A 187 -22.64 12.70 10.23
CA ASP A 187 -22.82 14.05 9.71
C ASP A 187 -22.63 14.04 8.19
N ARG A 188 -23.75 14.00 7.48
CA ARG A 188 -23.78 13.95 6.02
C ARG A 188 -23.33 15.25 5.37
N GLU A 189 -23.50 16.39 6.04
CA GLU A 189 -23.05 17.68 5.49
C GLU A 189 -21.53 17.76 5.54
N GLU A 190 -20.93 17.32 6.65
CA GLU A 190 -19.47 17.23 6.78
C GLU A 190 -18.87 16.20 5.81
N ALA A 191 -19.48 15.01 5.68
CA ALA A 191 -19.07 14.00 4.70
C ALA A 191 -19.13 14.54 3.26
N ARG A 192 -20.21 15.23 2.90
CA ARG A 192 -20.37 15.88 1.59
C ARG A 192 -19.30 16.96 1.37
N ALA A 193 -19.07 17.82 2.36
CA ALA A 193 -18.07 18.89 2.26
C ALA A 193 -16.66 18.30 2.04
N CYS A 194 -16.30 17.27 2.80
CA CYS A 194 -15.03 16.56 2.68
C CYS A 194 -14.89 15.90 1.30
N PHE A 195 -15.91 15.18 0.84
CA PHE A 195 -15.94 14.57 -0.49
C PHE A 195 -15.70 15.60 -1.60
N MET A 196 -16.43 16.72 -1.56
CA MET A 196 -16.36 17.75 -2.60
C MET A 196 -15.00 18.44 -2.64
N ALA A 197 -14.41 18.70 -1.47
CA ALA A 197 -13.06 19.27 -1.37
C ALA A 197 -12.00 18.30 -1.92
N ARG A 198 -12.08 17.03 -1.54
CA ARG A 198 -11.12 15.99 -1.95
C ARG A 198 -11.16 15.69 -3.45
N ASN A 199 -12.37 15.63 -4.02
CA ASN A 199 -12.63 15.15 -5.37
C ASN A 199 -12.86 16.27 -6.39
N GLU A 200 -12.57 17.54 -6.07
CA GLU A 200 -12.79 18.69 -6.95
C GLU A 200 -12.16 18.49 -8.34
N LYS A 201 -10.97 17.89 -8.38
CA LYS A 201 -10.17 17.64 -9.60
C LYS A 201 -10.27 16.21 -10.12
N ASP A 202 -11.12 15.37 -9.53
CA ASP A 202 -11.27 13.99 -9.96
C ASP A 202 -12.23 13.88 -11.16
N ASN A 203 -11.72 13.35 -12.27
CA ASN A 203 -12.48 13.26 -13.51
C ASN A 203 -13.66 12.27 -13.45
N ARG A 204 -13.76 11.45 -12.40
CA ARG A 204 -14.92 10.58 -12.16
C ARG A 204 -16.19 11.37 -11.83
N TYR A 205 -16.05 12.59 -11.30
CA TYR A 205 -17.15 13.36 -10.69
C TYR A 205 -17.43 14.70 -11.39
N HIS A 206 -17.51 14.72 -12.71
CA HIS A 206 -17.78 15.95 -13.47
C HIS A 206 -19.26 16.35 -13.53
N LEU A 207 -20.17 15.37 -13.56
CA LEU A 207 -21.60 15.60 -13.63
C LEU A 207 -22.21 15.71 -12.24
N ALA A 208 -23.29 16.48 -12.09
CA ALA A 208 -24.01 16.60 -10.82
C ALA A 208 -24.51 15.25 -10.28
N SER A 209 -24.97 14.36 -11.17
CA SER A 209 -25.38 12.99 -10.80
C SER A 209 -24.22 12.13 -10.30
N GLN A 210 -23.02 12.28 -10.89
CA GLN A 210 -21.83 11.57 -10.44
C GLN A 210 -21.37 12.07 -9.09
N LYS A 211 -21.38 13.39 -8.87
CA LYS A 211 -21.07 13.99 -7.56
C LYS A 211 -22.02 13.49 -6.48
N GLU A 212 -23.32 13.41 -6.77
CA GLU A 212 -24.31 12.90 -5.83
C GLU A 212 -24.09 11.41 -5.51
N GLN A 213 -23.71 10.61 -6.50
CA GLN A 213 -23.35 9.22 -6.26
C GLN A 213 -22.08 9.11 -5.41
N GLY A 214 -21.04 9.89 -5.72
CA GLY A 214 -19.79 9.88 -4.97
C GLY A 214 -19.96 10.33 -3.51
N VAL A 215 -20.89 11.25 -3.22
CA VAL A 215 -21.26 11.58 -1.83
C VAL A 215 -21.87 10.37 -1.11
N LYS A 216 -22.71 9.57 -1.77
CA LYS A 216 -23.25 8.34 -1.16
C LYS A 216 -22.17 7.28 -0.96
N ASP A 217 -21.24 7.18 -1.90
CA ASP A 217 -20.11 6.26 -1.78
C ASP A 217 -19.18 6.71 -0.63
N GLU A 218 -19.05 8.02 -0.40
CA GLU A 218 -18.35 8.59 0.77
C GLU A 218 -19.05 8.28 2.09
N GLU A 219 -20.37 8.45 2.16
CA GLU A 219 -21.15 8.08 3.35
C GLU A 219 -20.95 6.60 3.68
N ALA A 220 -21.03 5.72 2.67
CA ALA A 220 -20.78 4.29 2.84
C ALA A 220 -19.33 3.98 3.25
N ARG A 221 -18.34 4.70 2.72
CA ARG A 221 -16.94 4.56 3.10
C ARG A 221 -16.73 4.88 4.58
N LEU A 222 -17.27 5.99 5.08
CA LEU A 222 -17.09 6.41 6.47
C LEU A 222 -17.76 5.44 7.45
N GLU A 223 -18.94 4.92 7.09
CA GLU A 223 -19.62 3.88 7.86
C GLU A 223 -18.80 2.58 7.90
N LYS A 224 -18.30 2.12 6.74
CA LYS A 224 -17.43 0.95 6.67
C LYS A 224 -16.15 1.13 7.48
N LEU A 225 -15.48 2.28 7.36
CA LEU A 225 -14.27 2.57 8.11
C LEU A 225 -14.52 2.51 9.63
N ARG A 226 -15.66 3.04 10.09
CA ARG A 226 -16.05 2.95 11.50
C ARG A 226 -16.23 1.49 11.93
N GLU A 227 -16.97 0.70 11.15
CA GLU A 227 -17.19 -0.72 11.43
C GLU A 227 -15.85 -1.49 11.48
N ASP A 228 -14.98 -1.25 10.52
CA ASP A 228 -13.66 -1.88 10.44
C ASP A 228 -12.77 -1.47 11.60
N PHE A 229 -12.79 -0.20 12.00
CA PHE A 229 -12.01 0.30 13.12
C PHE A 229 -12.46 -0.30 14.46
N ILE A 230 -13.78 -0.35 14.70
CA ILE A 230 -14.34 -1.05 15.86
C ILE A 230 -13.91 -2.51 15.86
N PHE A 231 -14.00 -3.18 14.70
CA PHE A 231 -13.61 -4.58 14.58
C PHE A 231 -12.14 -4.80 14.94
N VAL A 232 -11.25 -4.00 14.36
CA VAL A 232 -9.80 -4.09 14.58
C VAL A 232 -9.43 -3.85 16.04
N LEU A 233 -10.02 -2.84 16.69
CA LEU A 233 -9.80 -2.58 18.11
C LEU A 233 -10.29 -3.74 18.98
N ASP A 234 -11.55 -4.16 18.79
CA ASP A 234 -12.22 -5.03 19.74
C ASP A 234 -11.91 -6.52 19.52
N ASN A 235 -11.59 -6.93 18.29
CA ASN A 235 -11.38 -8.34 17.93
C ASN A 235 -9.92 -8.66 17.60
N CYS A 236 -9.09 -7.68 17.26
CA CYS A 236 -7.69 -7.92 16.93
C CYS A 236 -6.75 -7.44 18.05
N PHE A 237 -6.80 -6.16 18.41
CA PHE A 237 -5.92 -5.62 19.46
C PHE A 237 -6.35 -6.04 20.87
N ALA A 238 -7.64 -5.91 21.22
CA ALA A 238 -8.12 -6.25 22.56
C ALA A 238 -8.00 -7.76 22.91
N THR A 239 -7.96 -8.62 21.89
CA THR A 239 -7.76 -10.07 22.04
C THR A 239 -6.29 -10.49 22.03
N GLY A 240 -5.37 -9.57 21.70
CA GLY A 240 -3.94 -9.83 21.56
C GLY A 240 -3.56 -10.56 20.26
N VAL A 241 -4.48 -10.69 19.30
CA VAL A 241 -4.14 -11.24 17.97
C VAL A 241 -3.23 -10.28 17.21
N TYR A 242 -3.50 -8.97 17.32
CA TYR A 242 -2.57 -7.91 16.93
C TYR A 242 -1.96 -7.28 18.17
N THR A 243 -0.66 -7.01 18.08
CA THR A 243 0.08 -6.30 19.12
C THR A 243 0.96 -5.24 18.49
N HIS A 244 1.27 -4.21 19.28
CA HIS A 244 2.22 -3.19 18.88
C HIS A 244 3.65 -3.70 19.12
N THR A 245 4.53 -3.52 18.14
CA THR A 245 5.96 -3.80 18.28
C THR A 245 6.69 -2.50 18.58
N GLU A 246 7.33 -2.45 19.76
CA GLU A 246 8.15 -1.32 20.17
C GLU A 246 9.51 -1.38 19.47
N VAL A 247 9.92 -0.25 18.89
CA VAL A 247 11.23 -0.07 18.28
C VAL A 247 11.84 1.24 18.79
N THR A 248 13.15 1.26 18.98
CA THR A 248 13.88 2.47 19.35
C THR A 248 14.50 3.09 18.10
N LEU A 249 14.12 4.33 17.80
CA LEU A 249 14.65 5.12 16.69
C LEU A 249 15.73 6.10 17.17
N GLY A 250 16.59 6.51 16.25
CA GLY A 250 17.61 7.52 16.48
C GLY A 250 18.94 6.95 16.99
N GLY A 251 19.89 7.86 17.24
CA GLY A 251 21.24 7.55 17.71
C GLY A 251 21.75 8.56 18.75
N GLU A 252 23.06 8.55 19.03
CA GLU A 252 23.71 9.30 20.13
C GLU A 252 23.18 10.74 20.27
N GLY A 253 22.29 10.96 21.24
CA GLY A 253 21.76 12.27 21.63
C GLY A 253 20.26 12.50 21.37
N LYS A 254 19.57 11.65 20.61
CA LYS A 254 18.11 11.73 20.38
C LYS A 254 17.51 10.35 20.07
N GLU A 255 17.37 9.52 21.10
CA GLU A 255 16.68 8.24 21.01
C GLU A 255 15.20 8.38 21.39
N VAL A 256 14.32 7.74 20.63
CA VAL A 256 12.88 7.68 20.90
C VAL A 256 12.38 6.26 20.74
N THR A 257 11.89 5.66 21.82
CA THR A 257 11.18 4.38 21.79
C THR A 257 9.69 4.62 21.57
N GLY A 258 9.08 3.87 20.66
CA GLY A 258 7.65 3.93 20.37
C GLY A 258 7.17 2.71 19.58
N SER A 259 5.87 2.60 19.33
CA SER A 259 5.30 1.45 18.63
C SER A 259 5.26 1.70 17.13
N TYR A 260 6.24 1.19 16.39
CA TYR A 260 6.40 1.50 14.95
C TYR A 260 5.95 0.39 14.00
N ALA A 261 5.45 -0.72 14.52
CA ALA A 261 4.84 -1.78 13.72
C ALA A 261 3.68 -2.46 14.44
N VAL A 262 2.79 -3.08 13.66
CA VAL A 262 1.74 -3.98 14.15
C VAL A 262 2.17 -5.42 13.90
N ASN A 263 2.44 -6.18 14.95
CA ASN A 263 2.66 -7.62 14.82
C ASN A 263 1.33 -8.29 14.44
N VAL A 264 1.30 -8.88 13.25
CA VAL A 264 0.16 -9.63 12.70
C VAL A 264 0.41 -11.13 12.70
N GLY A 265 1.54 -11.58 13.24
CA GLY A 265 1.94 -12.99 13.26
C GLY A 265 1.08 -13.89 14.15
N GLY A 266 0.17 -13.31 14.94
CA GLY A 266 -0.86 -14.04 15.67
C GLY A 266 -1.94 -14.70 14.77
N LEU A 267 -1.95 -14.39 13.48
CA LEU A 267 -2.91 -14.95 12.51
C LEU A 267 -2.53 -16.39 12.09
N PRO A 268 -3.35 -17.42 12.40
CA PRO A 268 -2.98 -18.83 12.22
C PRO A 268 -2.65 -19.26 10.79
N SER A 269 -3.24 -18.59 9.80
CA SER A 269 -3.08 -18.90 8.38
C SER A 269 -2.24 -17.87 7.61
N LEU A 270 -1.60 -16.91 8.27
CA LEU A 270 -0.88 -15.80 7.60
C LEU A 270 0.20 -16.28 6.62
N ARG A 271 0.87 -17.38 6.95
CA ARG A 271 1.89 -18.01 6.08
C ARG A 271 1.41 -18.35 4.67
N LYS A 272 0.08 -18.44 4.44
CA LYS A 272 -0.51 -18.64 3.11
C LYS A 272 -0.40 -17.39 2.23
N PHE A 273 -0.19 -16.23 2.83
CA PHE A 273 -0.03 -14.95 2.17
C PHE A 273 1.42 -14.48 2.17
N VAL A 274 2.00 -14.37 3.37
CA VAL A 274 3.38 -13.92 3.60
C VAL A 274 4.00 -14.78 4.68
N TYR A 275 5.23 -15.24 4.46
CA TYR A 275 5.92 -16.11 5.41
C TYR A 275 7.41 -15.81 5.48
N HIS A 276 8.02 -16.24 6.59
CA HIS A 276 9.46 -16.44 6.71
C HIS A 276 9.77 -17.90 7.01
N ASN A 277 11.04 -18.28 6.87
CA ASN A 277 11.49 -19.64 7.16
C ASN A 277 12.06 -19.72 8.58
N VAL A 278 11.37 -20.44 9.46
CA VAL A 278 11.85 -20.72 10.82
C VAL A 278 12.54 -22.07 10.89
N LYS A 279 13.62 -22.12 11.68
CA LYS A 279 14.33 -23.37 11.96
C LYS A 279 13.58 -24.14 13.05
N ARG A 280 13.07 -25.33 12.75
CA ARG A 280 12.41 -26.22 13.72
C ARG A 280 13.05 -27.61 13.72
N THR A 281 12.99 -28.27 14.87
CA THR A 281 13.43 -29.66 15.01
C THR A 281 12.23 -30.57 14.81
N ASN A 282 12.29 -31.48 13.84
CA ASN A 282 11.24 -32.45 13.59
C ASN A 282 11.28 -33.62 14.59
N GLU A 283 10.28 -34.51 14.53
CA GLU A 283 10.16 -35.67 15.43
C GLU A 283 11.37 -36.63 15.37
N ALA A 284 12.14 -36.60 14.27
CA ALA A 284 13.34 -37.39 14.08
C ALA A 284 14.62 -36.71 14.64
N GLY A 285 14.48 -35.53 15.27
CA GLY A 285 15.61 -34.76 15.80
C GLY A 285 16.44 -34.05 14.73
N GLN A 286 15.91 -33.93 13.50
CA GLN A 286 16.56 -33.23 12.40
C GLN A 286 16.06 -31.79 12.34
N GLU A 287 16.96 -30.86 12.06
CA GLU A 287 16.62 -29.46 11.84
C GLU A 287 16.11 -29.27 10.41
N GLU A 288 14.95 -28.65 10.28
CA GLU A 288 14.34 -28.29 9.00
C GLU A 288 13.85 -26.85 9.04
N TYR A 289 13.87 -26.20 7.88
CA TYR A 289 13.25 -24.89 7.70
C TYR A 289 11.79 -25.08 7.32
N VAL A 290 10.89 -24.48 8.09
CA VAL A 290 9.45 -24.53 7.84
C VAL A 290 8.90 -23.12 7.67
N GLN A 291 7.88 -22.98 6.83
CA GLN A 291 7.21 -21.70 6.60
C GLN A 291 6.41 -21.30 7.85
N SER A 292 6.67 -20.11 8.38
CA SER A 292 5.95 -19.52 9.50
C SER A 292 5.39 -18.14 9.15
N GLY A 293 4.24 -17.84 9.75
CA GLY A 293 3.67 -16.49 9.76
C GLY A 293 3.90 -15.76 11.08
N GLU A 294 4.52 -16.42 12.07
CA GLU A 294 4.87 -15.83 13.36
C GLU A 294 5.85 -14.65 13.17
N ASP A 295 5.95 -13.72 14.11
CA ASP A 295 6.93 -12.62 14.07
C ASP A 295 6.89 -11.73 12.81
N ILE A 296 5.80 -11.77 12.04
CA ILE A 296 5.60 -10.86 10.90
C ILE A 296 4.92 -9.59 11.38
N CYS A 297 5.59 -8.47 11.12
CA CYS A 297 5.12 -7.14 11.46
C CYS A 297 4.68 -6.38 10.21
N LEU A 298 3.64 -5.54 10.38
CA LEU A 298 3.16 -4.59 9.39
C LEU A 298 3.57 -3.18 9.82
N VAL A 299 4.39 -2.54 9.01
CA VAL A 299 4.82 -1.15 9.15
C VAL A 299 3.95 -0.27 8.27
N LEU A 300 3.54 0.89 8.78
CA LEU A 300 2.70 1.86 8.07
C LEU A 300 3.58 3.03 7.61
N PHE A 301 3.52 3.40 6.34
CA PHE A 301 4.36 4.50 5.85
C PHE A 301 3.79 5.87 6.21
N ASN A 302 4.68 6.74 6.65
CA ASN A 302 4.42 8.16 6.75
C ASN A 302 4.74 8.80 5.39
N ASN A 303 3.69 9.20 4.67
CA ASN A 303 3.80 9.92 3.40
C ASN A 303 3.42 11.41 3.54
N ASP A 304 3.24 11.90 4.77
CA ASP A 304 2.70 13.23 5.08
C ASP A 304 3.80 14.30 5.33
N ASN A 305 5.07 13.97 5.09
CA ASN A 305 6.24 14.74 5.55
C ASN A 305 6.57 16.05 4.79
N ASP A 306 5.68 16.57 3.94
CA ASP A 306 5.84 17.90 3.34
C ASP A 306 4.69 18.82 3.81
N GLU A 307 5.06 19.80 4.66
CA GLU A 307 4.23 20.94 5.05
C GLU A 307 3.39 21.45 3.87
N GLY A 308 2.10 21.13 3.87
CA GLY A 308 1.13 21.70 2.94
C GLY A 308 1.04 21.06 1.54
N LYS A 309 1.55 19.84 1.32
CA LYS A 309 1.27 19.09 0.08
C LYS A 309 0.51 17.76 0.25
N GLY A 310 0.35 17.27 1.47
CA GLY A 310 -0.73 16.36 1.81
C GLY A 310 -2.04 17.15 1.88
N GLY A 311 -2.61 17.51 0.72
CA GLY A 311 -4.00 17.95 0.71
C GLY A 311 -4.86 16.89 1.38
N ASP A 312 -5.95 17.29 2.04
CA ASP A 312 -6.87 16.44 2.83
C ASP A 312 -7.11 15.02 2.27
N ALA A 313 -7.00 14.85 0.94
CA ALA A 313 -7.02 13.55 0.25
C ALA A 313 -6.04 12.48 0.74
N ALA A 314 -4.75 12.80 0.92
CA ALA A 314 -3.73 11.81 1.30
C ALA A 314 -3.90 11.36 2.75
N ASN A 315 -4.32 12.29 3.61
CA ASN A 315 -4.63 12.04 5.01
C ASN A 315 -5.87 11.17 5.20
N ASP A 316 -6.90 11.30 4.36
CA ASP A 316 -8.10 10.48 4.48
C ASP A 316 -7.83 9.00 4.12
N LEU A 317 -7.05 8.76 3.06
CA LEU A 317 -6.83 7.43 2.50
C LEU A 317 -5.80 6.60 3.26
N ARG A 318 -5.00 7.21 4.13
CA ARG A 318 -4.11 6.46 5.05
C ARG A 318 -4.89 5.53 5.98
N PHE A 319 -6.18 5.80 6.20
CA PHE A 319 -7.04 4.96 7.04
C PHE A 319 -7.57 3.70 6.32
N GLU A 320 -7.32 3.54 5.02
CA GLU A 320 -7.61 2.30 4.30
C GLU A 320 -6.84 1.10 4.89
N THR A 321 -5.74 1.34 5.60
CA THR A 321 -5.01 0.29 6.32
C THR A 321 -5.84 -0.36 7.43
N ILE A 322 -6.81 0.34 8.02
CA ILE A 322 -7.76 -0.28 8.97
C ILE A 322 -8.59 -1.37 8.26
N SER A 323 -9.12 -1.07 7.08
CA SER A 323 -9.84 -2.05 6.26
C SER A 323 -8.94 -3.22 5.87
N PHE A 324 -7.68 -2.96 5.56
CA PHE A 324 -6.69 -4.00 5.25
C PHE A 324 -6.39 -4.90 6.46
N LEU A 325 -6.23 -4.33 7.65
CA LEU A 325 -6.05 -5.09 8.89
C LEU A 325 -7.25 -6.02 9.16
N ARG A 326 -8.48 -5.50 9.01
CA ARG A 326 -9.67 -6.36 9.12
C ARG A 326 -9.64 -7.50 8.10
N TYR A 327 -9.31 -7.21 6.85
CA TYR A 327 -9.19 -8.25 5.81
C TYR A 327 -8.18 -9.34 6.18
N LEU A 328 -7.00 -8.95 6.70
CA LEU A 328 -6.00 -9.93 7.14
C LEU A 328 -6.57 -10.86 8.21
N PHE A 329 -7.33 -10.31 9.16
CA PHE A 329 -8.00 -11.11 10.18
C PHE A 329 -9.07 -12.04 9.58
N GLU A 330 -9.96 -11.54 8.73
CA GLU A 330 -11.05 -12.33 8.17
C GLU A 330 -10.55 -13.46 7.26
N GLU A 331 -9.49 -13.22 6.48
CA GLU A 331 -8.96 -14.22 5.52
C GLU A 331 -7.96 -15.19 6.18
N TYR A 332 -7.17 -14.72 7.15
CA TYR A 332 -6.05 -15.49 7.72
C TYR A 332 -6.15 -15.76 9.22
N GLY A 333 -7.16 -15.23 9.91
CA GLY A 333 -7.42 -15.41 11.34
C GLY A 333 -8.19 -16.69 11.70
N ALA A 334 -8.77 -17.38 10.71
CA ALA A 334 -9.57 -18.60 10.89
C ALA A 334 -8.78 -19.92 10.73
#